data_AF-G8SEK4-F1
#
_entry.id   AF-G8SEK4-F1
#
_cell.length_a   1.000
_cell.length_b   1.000
_cell.length_c   1.000
_cell.angle_alpha   90.00
_cell.angle_beta   90.00
_cell.angle_gamma   90.00
#
_symmetry.space_group_name_H-M   'P 1'
#
loop_
_entity.id
_entity.type
_entity.pdbx_description
1 polymer ?
#
loop_
_entity_poly.entity_id
_entity_poly.type
_entity_poly.pdbx_seq_one_letter_code
_entity_poly.pdbx_strand_id
1 'polypeptide(L)'
;MSLSSMAEDSALRLQGTPGVSPKAAAATAAAVTAEEMVKGAPPDDAKTAGENAARLSAGTSVTGSVLTQLVKYVPTETISVYLAVQAALGTVAAPPGHPECEADFTSRWVWLLLLAVATVLLTIGLAYRSQKQVAPTARFKVPLVEPAAATAAYLVWALSLPTTPLKDVCSYNATAWGPVLLLAGTTIIATTAYIFGKTITWQKVLQDADR
;
A
#
# COMPACT_ATOMS: atom_id res chain seq x y z
N MET A 1 -12.40 -31.78 -9.05
CA MET A 1 -12.55 -30.45 -8.44
C MET A 1 -12.12 -29.42 -9.48
N SER A 2 -13.02 -28.53 -9.89
CA SER A 2 -12.82 -27.60 -11.02
C SER A 2 -12.25 -26.27 -10.52
N LEU A 3 -11.28 -25.70 -11.25
CA LEU A 3 -10.64 -24.41 -10.94
C LEU A 3 -11.64 -23.25 -10.87
N SER A 4 -12.82 -23.37 -11.51
CA SER A 4 -13.91 -22.40 -11.39
C SER A 4 -14.43 -22.24 -9.96
N SER A 5 -14.53 -23.36 -9.23
CA SER A 5 -15.11 -23.37 -7.88
C SER A 5 -14.20 -22.71 -6.84
N MET A 6 -12.88 -22.71 -7.06
CA MET A 6 -11.93 -22.02 -6.18
C MET A 6 -11.88 -20.51 -6.44
N ALA A 7 -12.17 -20.07 -7.67
CA ALA A 7 -12.26 -18.65 -8.00
C ALA A 7 -13.53 -18.00 -7.45
N GLU A 8 -14.67 -18.70 -7.49
CA GLU A 8 -15.92 -18.23 -6.88
C GLU A 8 -15.87 -18.22 -5.34
N ASP A 9 -15.25 -19.22 -4.71
CA ASP A 9 -15.08 -19.25 -3.24
C ASP A 9 -14.07 -18.19 -2.75
N SER A 10 -13.11 -17.81 -3.60
CA SER A 10 -12.17 -16.71 -3.32
C SER A 10 -12.81 -15.34 -3.52
N ALA A 11 -13.71 -15.18 -4.51
CA ALA A 11 -14.47 -13.95 -4.73
C ALA A 11 -15.50 -13.69 -3.61
N LEU A 12 -16.10 -14.75 -3.04
CA LEU A 12 -16.97 -14.63 -1.87
C LEU A 12 -16.21 -14.23 -0.60
N ARG A 13 -14.99 -14.75 -0.39
CA ARG A 13 -14.15 -14.39 0.77
C ARG A 13 -13.58 -12.97 0.68
N LEU A 14 -13.38 -12.42 -0.52
CA LEU A 14 -12.89 -11.05 -0.72
C LEU A 14 -13.96 -9.96 -0.57
N GLN A 15 -15.25 -10.32 -0.41
CA GLN A 15 -16.27 -9.37 0.02
C GLN A 15 -16.26 -9.11 1.54
N GLY A 16 -15.43 -9.83 2.31
CA GLY A 16 -15.35 -9.73 3.77
C GLY A 16 -14.08 -9.05 4.30
N THR A 17 -14.05 -7.72 4.25
CA THR A 17 -13.25 -6.76 5.09
C THR A 17 -11.71 -6.73 4.93
N PRO A 18 -11.13 -5.53 4.72
CA PRO A 18 -11.15 -4.47 5.73
C PRO A 18 -11.63 -3.10 5.21
N GLY A 19 -12.42 -2.40 6.03
CA GLY A 19 -13.04 -1.10 5.72
C GLY A 19 -14.53 -1.23 5.48
N VAL A 20 -15.29 -1.51 6.54
CA VAL A 20 -16.73 -1.73 6.51
C VAL A 20 -17.40 -0.45 5.98
N SER A 21 -17.89 -0.49 4.73
CA SER A 21 -18.75 0.57 4.21
C SER A 21 -19.98 0.73 5.13
N PRO A 22 -20.58 1.93 5.26
CA PRO A 22 -21.80 2.12 6.08
C PRO A 22 -22.92 1.11 5.77
N LYS A 23 -22.96 0.64 4.52
CA LYS A 23 -23.89 -0.40 4.05
C LYS A 23 -23.62 -1.78 4.65
N ALA A 24 -22.36 -2.14 4.86
CA ALA A 24 -21.98 -3.40 5.50
C ALA A 24 -22.25 -3.38 7.02
N ALA A 25 -22.01 -2.25 7.69
CA ALA A 25 -22.36 -2.08 9.10
C ALA A 25 -23.89 -2.14 9.31
N ALA A 26 -24.66 -1.53 8.40
CA ALA A 26 -26.12 -1.62 8.41
C ALA A 26 -26.62 -3.06 8.14
N ALA A 27 -25.96 -3.81 7.26
CA ALA A 27 -26.29 -5.21 7.00
C ALA A 27 -26.02 -6.10 8.24
N THR A 28 -24.90 -5.88 8.94
CA THR A 28 -24.60 -6.58 10.20
C THR A 28 -25.60 -6.22 11.30
N ALA A 29 -25.97 -4.94 11.42
CA ALA A 29 -27.01 -4.51 12.36
C ALA A 29 -28.33 -5.25 12.10
N ALA A 30 -28.77 -5.27 10.83
CA ALA A 30 -30.02 -5.90 10.43
C ALA A 30 -30.00 -7.42 10.65
N ALA A 31 -28.88 -8.09 10.37
CA ALA A 31 -28.74 -9.53 10.56
C ALA A 31 -28.82 -9.91 12.05
N VAL A 32 -28.13 -9.17 12.93
CA VAL A 32 -28.15 -9.43 14.38
C VAL A 32 -29.50 -9.10 15.01
N THR A 33 -30.14 -8.01 14.59
CA THR A 33 -31.50 -7.69 15.05
C THR A 33 -32.51 -8.76 14.63
N ALA A 34 -32.43 -9.26 13.40
CA ALA A 34 -33.31 -10.35 12.94
C ALA A 34 -33.07 -11.65 13.72
N GLU A 35 -31.82 -11.98 14.02
CA GLU A 35 -31.47 -13.18 14.80
C GLU A 35 -32.00 -13.12 16.24
N GLU A 36 -31.87 -11.98 16.91
CA GLU A 36 -32.37 -11.80 18.27
C GLU A 36 -33.90 -11.77 18.33
N MET A 37 -34.57 -11.23 17.31
CA MET A 37 -36.03 -11.34 17.17
C MET A 37 -36.48 -12.79 17.00
N VAL A 38 -35.73 -13.61 16.25
CA VAL A 38 -36.02 -15.06 16.10
C VAL A 38 -35.83 -15.81 17.43
N LYS A 39 -34.93 -15.34 18.30
CA LYS A 39 -34.74 -15.86 19.67
C LYS A 39 -35.80 -15.37 20.67
N GLY A 40 -36.75 -14.54 20.22
CA GLY A 40 -37.85 -14.03 21.05
C GLY A 40 -37.47 -12.82 21.91
N ALA A 41 -36.38 -12.12 21.59
CA ALA A 41 -36.03 -10.89 22.28
C ALA A 41 -37.06 -9.78 21.98
N PRO A 42 -37.37 -8.90 22.95
CA PRO A 42 -38.18 -7.70 22.72
C PRO A 42 -37.58 -6.84 21.60
N PRO A 43 -38.40 -6.12 20.81
CA PRO A 43 -37.93 -5.34 19.66
C PRO A 43 -36.85 -4.31 20.00
N ASP A 44 -36.95 -3.69 21.19
CA ASP A 44 -35.99 -2.69 21.65
C ASP A 44 -34.64 -3.31 22.04
N ASP A 45 -34.65 -4.52 22.59
CA ASP A 45 -33.44 -5.26 22.96
C ASP A 45 -32.73 -5.81 21.71
N ALA A 46 -33.49 -6.34 20.75
CA ALA A 46 -32.95 -6.82 19.48
C ALA A 46 -32.35 -5.68 18.63
N LYS A 47 -32.96 -4.48 18.67
CA LYS A 47 -32.42 -3.28 18.04
C LYS A 47 -31.13 -2.83 18.72
N THR A 48 -31.11 -2.81 20.04
CA THR A 48 -29.91 -2.44 20.82
C THR A 48 -28.75 -3.42 20.59
N ALA A 49 -29.05 -4.72 20.47
CA ALA A 49 -28.07 -5.75 20.12
C ALA A 49 -27.50 -5.54 18.70
N GLY A 50 -28.34 -5.23 17.72
CA GLY A 50 -27.91 -4.92 16.35
C GLY A 50 -27.05 -3.65 16.26
N GLU A 51 -27.42 -2.59 16.96
CA GLU A 51 -26.64 -1.35 17.04
C GLU A 51 -25.29 -1.58 17.74
N ASN A 52 -25.24 -2.38 18.80
CA ASN A 52 -24.00 -2.76 19.47
C ASN A 52 -23.11 -3.65 18.59
N ALA A 53 -23.69 -4.60 17.85
CA ALA A 53 -22.94 -5.42 16.90
C ALA A 53 -22.38 -4.61 15.72
N ALA A 54 -23.13 -3.61 15.25
CA ALA A 54 -22.66 -2.65 14.25
C ALA A 54 -21.52 -1.78 14.79
N ARG A 55 -21.62 -1.32 16.04
CA ARG A 55 -20.55 -0.57 16.72
C ARG A 55 -19.31 -1.43 17.01
N LEU A 56 -19.48 -2.70 17.35
CA LEU A 56 -18.38 -3.65 17.54
C LEU A 56 -17.70 -4.01 16.23
N SER A 57 -18.47 -4.20 15.15
CA SER A 57 -17.93 -4.40 13.79
C SER A 57 -17.27 -3.15 13.22
N ALA A 58 -17.71 -1.96 13.63
CA ALA A 58 -17.03 -0.68 13.34
C ALA A 58 -15.83 -0.43 14.28
N GLY A 59 -15.84 -1.03 15.47
CA GLY A 59 -14.91 -0.79 16.57
C GLY A 59 -13.70 -1.72 16.63
N THR A 60 -13.67 -2.81 15.85
CA THR A 60 -12.45 -3.61 15.59
C THR A 60 -11.79 -3.24 14.27
N SER A 61 -11.85 -1.96 13.91
CA SER A 61 -10.72 -1.32 13.23
C SER A 61 -9.50 -1.46 14.16
N VAL A 62 -8.85 -2.62 14.11
CA VAL A 62 -7.45 -2.77 14.50
C VAL A 62 -6.77 -1.57 13.89
N THR A 63 -6.29 -0.68 14.77
CA THR A 63 -5.47 0.49 14.47
C THR A 63 -4.72 0.19 13.20
N GLY A 64 -5.14 0.79 12.07
CA GLY A 64 -4.61 0.48 10.76
C GLY A 64 -3.11 0.54 10.89
N SER A 65 -2.49 -0.64 10.99
CA SER A 65 -1.20 -0.78 11.63
C SER A 65 -0.24 0.16 10.90
N VAL A 66 0.73 0.73 11.60
CA VAL A 66 1.82 1.47 10.92
C VAL A 66 2.32 0.67 9.71
N LEU A 67 2.26 -0.66 9.79
CA LEU A 67 2.44 -1.61 8.70
C LEU A 67 1.43 -1.49 7.54
N THR A 68 0.12 -1.42 7.79
CA THR A 68 -0.92 -1.20 6.76
C THR A 68 -0.77 0.17 6.08
N GLN A 69 -0.36 1.20 6.84
CA GLN A 69 -0.04 2.51 6.28
C GLN A 69 1.26 2.48 5.46
N LEU A 70 2.29 1.76 5.91
CA LEU A 70 3.51 1.53 5.13
C LEU A 70 3.19 0.81 3.81
N VAL A 71 2.46 -0.31 3.88
CA VAL A 71 2.13 -1.15 2.71
C VAL A 71 1.26 -0.41 1.70
N LYS A 72 0.40 0.52 2.14
CA LYS A 72 -0.38 1.38 1.23
C LYS A 72 0.51 2.21 0.29
N TYR A 73 1.72 2.54 0.71
CA TYR A 73 2.65 3.37 -0.07
C TYR A 73 3.79 2.58 -0.72
N VAL A 74 3.95 1.29 -0.42
CA VAL A 74 4.95 0.46 -1.12
C VAL A 74 4.38 0.09 -2.48
N PRO A 75 4.94 0.59 -3.59
CA PRO A 75 4.45 0.30 -4.92
C PRO A 75 4.95 -1.09 -5.34
N THR A 76 4.38 -2.13 -4.75
CA THR A 76 4.79 -3.53 -4.92
C THR A 76 4.76 -3.95 -6.38
N GLU A 77 3.85 -3.39 -7.18
CA GLU A 77 3.77 -3.61 -8.63
C GLU A 77 5.03 -3.11 -9.33
N THR A 78 5.47 -1.88 -9.03
CA THR A 78 6.68 -1.31 -9.66
C THR A 78 7.96 -2.00 -9.20
N ILE A 79 8.02 -2.43 -7.94
CA ILE A 79 9.14 -3.22 -7.42
C ILE A 79 9.17 -4.59 -8.10
N SER A 80 8.02 -5.23 -8.29
CA SER A 80 7.92 -6.53 -8.98
C SER A 80 8.38 -6.44 -10.43
N VAL A 81 7.95 -5.39 -11.14
CA VAL A 81 8.41 -5.12 -12.52
C VAL A 81 9.91 -4.86 -12.53
N TYR A 82 10.43 -4.07 -11.58
CA TYR A 82 11.88 -3.82 -11.48
C TYR A 82 12.65 -5.12 -11.27
N LEU A 83 12.22 -5.98 -10.35
CA LEU A 83 12.83 -7.28 -10.11
C LEU A 83 12.81 -8.17 -11.35
N ALA A 84 11.69 -8.19 -12.09
CA ALA A 84 11.57 -8.94 -13.33
C ALA A 84 12.54 -8.43 -14.41
N VAL A 85 12.66 -7.10 -14.56
CA VAL A 85 13.63 -6.49 -15.47
C VAL A 85 15.06 -6.82 -15.06
N GLN A 86 15.39 -6.72 -13.78
CA GLN A 86 16.73 -7.05 -13.28
C GLN A 86 17.07 -8.53 -13.46
N ALA A 87 16.09 -9.42 -13.31
CA ALA A 87 16.26 -10.84 -13.60
C ALA A 87 16.49 -11.07 -15.11
N ALA A 88 15.77 -10.36 -15.98
CA ALA A 88 15.92 -10.46 -17.43
C ALA A 88 17.26 -9.91 -17.94
N LEU A 89 17.79 -8.84 -17.32
CA LEU A 89 19.10 -8.27 -17.64
C LEU A 89 20.27 -9.16 -17.19
N GLY A 90 20.03 -10.09 -16.27
CA GLY A 90 21.06 -10.98 -15.74
C GLY A 90 22.12 -10.27 -14.89
N THR A 91 23.24 -10.94 -14.68
CA THR A 91 24.39 -10.42 -13.94
C THR A 91 25.23 -9.50 -14.81
N VAL A 92 25.55 -8.30 -14.32
CA VAL A 92 26.53 -7.43 -14.98
C VAL A 92 27.91 -8.04 -14.76
N ALA A 93 28.61 -8.34 -15.86
CA ALA A 93 29.98 -8.85 -15.83
C ALA A 93 30.95 -7.72 -16.17
N ALA A 94 32.00 -7.57 -15.35
CA ALA A 94 33.10 -6.68 -15.69
C ALA A 94 33.97 -7.29 -16.80
N PRO A 95 34.64 -6.45 -17.61
CA PRO A 95 35.66 -6.93 -18.55
C PRO A 95 36.75 -7.74 -17.82
N PRO A 96 37.36 -8.74 -18.48
CA PRO A 96 38.38 -9.57 -17.85
C PRO A 96 39.56 -8.72 -17.38
N GLY A 97 39.92 -8.87 -16.10
CA GLY A 97 41.00 -8.10 -15.45
C GLY A 97 40.56 -6.79 -14.80
N HIS A 98 39.29 -6.43 -14.89
CA HIS A 98 38.74 -5.20 -14.31
C HIS A 98 37.86 -5.50 -13.08
N PRO A 99 37.80 -4.58 -12.10
CA PRO A 99 36.92 -4.71 -10.94
C PRO A 99 35.44 -4.63 -11.33
N GLU A 100 34.54 -5.19 -10.50
CA GLU A 100 33.08 -5.17 -10.75
C GLU A 100 32.52 -3.76 -10.98
N CYS A 101 33.11 -2.72 -10.37
CA CYS A 101 32.66 -1.34 -10.50
C CYS A 101 32.89 -0.73 -11.89
N GLU A 102 33.75 -1.33 -12.72
CA GLU A 102 33.98 -0.89 -14.10
C GLU A 102 33.04 -1.55 -15.11
N ALA A 103 32.10 -2.38 -14.63
CA ALA A 103 31.07 -2.96 -15.48
C ALA A 103 30.03 -1.92 -15.90
N ASP A 104 29.30 -2.17 -17.00
CA ASP A 104 28.29 -1.22 -17.49
C ASP A 104 26.97 -1.35 -16.71
N PHE A 105 26.73 -0.41 -15.79
CA PHE A 105 25.49 -0.29 -15.03
C PHE A 105 24.46 0.66 -15.64
N THR A 106 24.73 1.22 -16.83
CA THR A 106 23.88 2.25 -17.46
C THR A 106 22.44 1.77 -17.61
N SER A 107 22.24 0.54 -18.07
CA SER A 107 20.91 -0.05 -18.23
C SER A 107 20.13 -0.11 -16.91
N ARG A 108 20.81 -0.43 -15.80
CA ARG A 108 20.20 -0.51 -14.46
C ARG A 108 19.80 0.86 -13.93
N TRP A 109 20.62 1.88 -14.15
CA TRP A 109 20.27 3.27 -13.82
C TRP A 109 19.06 3.75 -14.63
N VAL A 110 19.02 3.47 -15.94
CA VAL A 110 17.89 3.84 -16.80
C VAL A 110 16.59 3.20 -16.31
N TRP A 111 16.60 1.90 -16.02
CA TRP A 111 15.41 1.20 -15.53
C TRP A 111 14.97 1.63 -14.13
N LEU A 112 15.91 1.91 -13.23
CA LEU A 112 15.63 2.50 -11.93
C LEU A 112 14.88 3.82 -12.07
N LEU A 113 15.41 4.74 -12.90
CA LEU A 113 14.80 6.06 -13.09
C LEU A 113 13.46 5.98 -13.83
N LEU A 114 13.36 5.13 -14.85
CA LEU A 114 12.12 4.92 -15.60
C LEU A 114 10.99 4.43 -14.68
N LEU A 115 11.28 3.44 -13.83
CA LEU A 115 10.27 2.94 -12.91
C LEU A 115 10.00 3.89 -11.75
N ALA A 116 10.96 4.69 -11.30
CA ALA A 116 10.70 5.77 -10.35
C ALA A 116 9.70 6.78 -10.94
N VAL A 117 9.87 7.18 -12.20
CA VAL A 117 8.90 8.05 -12.91
C VAL A 117 7.55 7.35 -13.05
N ALA A 118 7.53 6.05 -13.37
CA ALA A 118 6.29 5.28 -13.44
C ALA A 118 5.57 5.24 -12.08
N THR A 119 6.29 5.09 -10.96
CA THR A 119 5.74 5.16 -9.60
C THR A 119 5.08 6.53 -9.34
N VAL A 120 5.73 7.63 -9.73
CA VAL A 120 5.13 8.98 -9.62
C VAL A 120 3.84 9.07 -10.43
N LEU A 121 3.85 8.63 -11.69
CA LEU A 121 2.67 8.69 -12.56
C LEU A 121 1.52 7.82 -12.06
N LEU A 122 1.81 6.61 -11.58
CA LEU A 122 0.81 5.70 -11.02
C LEU A 122 0.16 6.27 -9.76
N THR A 123 0.96 6.82 -8.85
CA THR A 123 0.44 7.42 -7.62
C THR A 123 -0.40 8.67 -7.88
N ILE A 124 0.02 9.53 -8.81
CA ILE A 124 -0.78 10.67 -9.26
C ILE A 124 -2.07 10.19 -9.93
N GLY A 125 -2.01 9.18 -10.81
CA GLY A 125 -3.17 8.62 -11.50
C GLY A 125 -4.19 8.00 -10.54
N LEU A 126 -3.72 7.26 -9.53
CA LEU A 126 -4.56 6.71 -8.46
C LEU A 126 -5.21 7.82 -7.62
N ALA A 127 -4.45 8.87 -7.29
CA ALA A 127 -4.98 10.03 -6.59
C ALA A 127 -6.00 10.81 -7.42
N TYR A 128 -5.77 10.94 -8.72
CA TYR A 128 -6.72 11.56 -9.64
C TYR A 128 -8.02 10.77 -9.69
N ARG A 129 -7.93 9.44 -9.86
CA ARG A 129 -9.09 8.56 -9.88
C ARG A 129 -9.88 8.62 -8.58
N SER A 130 -9.20 8.57 -7.43
CA SER A 130 -9.88 8.61 -6.13
C SER A 130 -10.58 9.95 -5.87
N GLN A 131 -9.94 11.08 -6.21
CA GLN A 131 -10.58 12.40 -6.10
C GLN A 131 -11.80 12.54 -7.01
N LYS A 132 -11.72 12.04 -8.25
CA LYS A 132 -12.82 12.11 -9.21
C LYS A 132 -13.99 11.18 -8.89
N GLN A 133 -13.74 10.07 -8.20
CA GLN A 133 -14.79 9.20 -7.70
C GLN A 133 -15.62 9.86 -6.59
N VAL A 134 -14.99 10.65 -5.72
CA VAL A 134 -15.67 11.34 -4.62
C VAL A 134 -16.31 12.65 -5.08
N ALA A 135 -15.61 13.42 -5.92
CA ALA A 135 -16.07 14.71 -6.40
C ALA A 135 -15.77 14.86 -7.92
N PRO A 136 -16.68 14.39 -8.80
CA PRO A 136 -16.46 14.36 -10.25
C PRO A 136 -16.15 15.74 -10.86
N THR A 137 -16.80 16.78 -10.33
CA THR A 137 -16.72 18.16 -10.82
C THR A 137 -15.64 19.00 -10.13
N ALA A 138 -15.03 18.52 -9.04
CA ALA A 138 -13.98 19.25 -8.34
C ALA A 138 -12.69 19.33 -9.17
N ARG A 139 -11.95 20.43 -9.03
CA ARG A 139 -10.60 20.57 -9.62
C ARG A 139 -9.65 19.61 -8.92
N PHE A 140 -8.83 18.90 -9.69
CA PHE A 140 -7.85 17.99 -9.15
C PHE A 140 -6.80 18.75 -8.34
N LYS A 141 -6.56 18.31 -7.10
CA LYS A 141 -5.48 18.82 -6.26
C LYS A 141 -4.36 17.80 -6.25
N VAL A 142 -3.21 18.16 -6.82
CA VAL A 142 -2.06 17.25 -6.89
C VAL A 142 -1.56 16.96 -5.47
N PRO A 143 -1.58 15.69 -5.01
CA PRO A 143 -0.90 15.34 -3.77
C PRO A 143 0.61 15.34 -4.03
N LEU A 144 1.36 16.20 -3.35
CA LEU A 144 2.83 16.25 -3.50
C LEU A 144 3.54 15.22 -2.62
N VAL A 145 2.97 14.91 -1.45
CA VAL A 145 3.62 14.07 -0.44
C VAL A 145 3.53 12.59 -0.79
N GLU A 146 2.39 12.14 -1.29
CA GLU A 146 2.13 10.72 -1.59
C GLU A 146 3.02 10.20 -2.73
N PRO A 147 3.15 10.89 -3.89
CA PRO A 147 4.07 10.46 -4.93
C PRO A 147 5.53 10.54 -4.47
N ALA A 148 5.90 11.57 -3.70
CA ALA A 148 7.26 11.70 -3.17
C ALA A 148 7.62 10.55 -2.22
N ALA A 149 6.72 10.21 -1.29
CA ALA A 149 6.91 9.11 -0.34
C ALA A 149 6.97 7.75 -1.05
N ALA A 150 6.08 7.50 -2.01
CA ALA A 150 6.09 6.26 -2.78
C ALA A 150 7.35 6.12 -3.65
N THR A 151 7.83 7.21 -4.23
CA THR A 151 9.07 7.23 -5.02
C THR A 151 10.29 7.00 -4.13
N ALA A 152 10.35 7.64 -2.96
CA ALA A 152 11.40 7.40 -1.98
C ALA A 152 11.38 5.93 -1.51
N ALA A 153 10.21 5.37 -1.23
CA ALA A 153 10.07 3.96 -0.86
C ALA A 153 10.55 3.02 -1.97
N TYR A 154 10.16 3.28 -3.22
CA TYR A 154 10.65 2.55 -4.38
C TYR A 154 12.18 2.61 -4.49
N LEU A 155 12.78 3.80 -4.40
CA LEU A 155 14.22 3.98 -4.52
C LEU A 155 14.99 3.26 -3.40
N VAL A 156 14.54 3.40 -2.14
CA VAL A 156 15.14 2.69 -0.99
C VAL A 156 15.14 1.19 -1.23
N TRP A 157 14.00 0.64 -1.66
CA TRP A 157 13.90 -0.79 -1.96
C TRP A 157 14.79 -1.18 -3.14
N ALA A 158 14.67 -0.49 -4.28
CA ALA A 158 15.40 -0.83 -5.50
C ALA A 158 16.93 -0.75 -5.32
N LEU A 159 17.42 0.22 -4.55
CA LEU A 159 18.84 0.41 -4.27
C LEU A 159 19.39 -0.54 -3.20
N SER A 160 18.52 -1.09 -2.35
CA SER A 160 18.89 -2.10 -1.34
C SER A 160 19.15 -3.49 -1.91
N LEU A 161 18.74 -3.73 -3.16
CA LEU A 161 18.86 -5.05 -3.79
C LEU A 161 20.31 -5.38 -4.16
N PRO A 162 20.68 -6.68 -4.20
CA PRO A 162 22.03 -7.11 -4.60
C PRO A 162 22.39 -6.69 -6.04
N THR A 163 21.38 -6.50 -6.89
CA THR A 163 21.51 -6.05 -8.28
C THR A 163 21.47 -4.52 -8.42
N THR A 164 21.62 -3.78 -7.32
CA THR A 164 21.62 -2.31 -7.32
C THR A 164 22.64 -1.72 -8.30
N PRO A 165 22.29 -0.62 -8.99
CA PRO A 165 23.23 0.09 -9.84
C PRO A 165 24.38 0.73 -9.06
N LEU A 166 24.25 0.93 -7.74
CA LEU A 166 25.30 1.49 -6.86
C LEU A 166 26.61 0.67 -6.81
N LYS A 167 26.61 -0.53 -7.38
CA LYS A 167 27.83 -1.33 -7.58
C LYS A 167 28.82 -0.68 -8.54
N ASP A 168 28.40 0.33 -9.32
CA ASP A 168 29.28 1.18 -10.11
C ASP A 168 30.28 1.99 -9.26
N VAL A 169 30.00 2.18 -7.97
CA VAL A 169 30.93 2.82 -7.02
C VAL A 169 31.85 1.76 -6.39
N CYS A 170 33.16 1.83 -6.68
CA CYS A 170 34.12 0.81 -6.20
C CYS A 170 34.21 0.66 -4.67
N SER A 171 33.85 1.69 -3.90
CA SER A 171 33.80 1.62 -2.43
C SER A 171 32.49 1.06 -1.87
N TYR A 172 31.49 0.79 -2.72
CA TYR A 172 30.17 0.36 -2.30
C TYR A 172 30.10 -1.17 -2.15
N ASN A 173 29.85 -1.62 -0.92
CA ASN A 173 29.59 -3.03 -0.63
C ASN A 173 28.08 -3.29 -0.52
N ALA A 174 27.48 -3.82 -1.59
CA ALA A 174 26.04 -4.08 -1.65
C ALA A 174 25.54 -5.01 -0.52
N THR A 175 26.35 -5.98 -0.10
CA THR A 175 25.97 -6.95 0.95
C THR A 175 25.88 -6.28 2.32
N ALA A 176 26.77 -5.32 2.62
CA ALA A 176 26.76 -4.59 3.87
C ALA A 176 25.75 -3.43 3.86
N TRP A 177 25.69 -2.68 2.76
CA TRP A 177 24.89 -1.46 2.67
C TRP A 177 23.42 -1.69 2.31
N GLY A 178 23.07 -2.80 1.64
CA GLY A 178 21.69 -3.11 1.29
C GLY A 178 20.74 -3.13 2.50
N PRO A 179 21.01 -3.93 3.54
CA PRO A 179 20.20 -3.94 4.76
C PRO A 179 20.16 -2.59 5.48
N VAL A 180 21.29 -1.86 5.50
CA VAL A 180 21.39 -0.54 6.14
C VAL A 180 20.51 0.48 5.42
N LEU A 181 20.57 0.53 4.09
CA LEU A 181 19.72 1.40 3.27
C LEU A 181 18.24 1.08 3.47
N LEU A 182 17.88 -0.20 3.49
CA LEU A 182 16.50 -0.62 3.69
C LEU A 182 15.99 -0.21 5.08
N LEU A 183 16.75 -0.49 6.14
CA LEU A 183 16.39 -0.12 7.51
C LEU A 183 16.32 1.39 7.69
N ALA A 184 17.38 2.12 7.30
CA ALA A 184 17.43 3.57 7.46
C ALA A 184 16.37 4.27 6.61
N GLY A 185 16.22 3.86 5.35
CA GLY A 185 15.27 4.45 4.42
C GLY A 185 13.82 4.21 4.84
N THR A 186 13.46 2.98 5.22
CA THR A 186 12.10 2.69 5.73
C THR A 186 11.82 3.43 7.03
N THR A 187 12.81 3.54 7.93
CA THR A 187 12.69 4.32 9.18
C THR A 187 12.43 5.80 8.88
N ILE A 188 13.24 6.43 8.00
CA ILE A 188 13.08 7.83 7.62
C ILE A 188 11.69 8.07 7.01
N ILE A 189 11.24 7.20 6.11
CA ILE A 189 9.92 7.30 5.48
C ILE A 189 8.82 7.19 6.54
N ALA A 190 8.91 6.22 7.46
CA ALA A 190 7.94 6.03 8.54
C ALA A 190 7.89 7.24 9.49
N THR A 191 9.05 7.73 9.93
CA THR A 191 9.17 8.91 10.79
C THR A 191 8.61 10.15 10.11
N THR A 192 8.91 10.34 8.82
CA THR A 192 8.41 11.45 8.02
C THR A 192 6.88 11.40 7.91
N ALA A 193 6.31 10.22 7.62
CA ALA A 193 4.87 10.03 7.56
C ALA A 193 4.18 10.33 8.91
N TYR A 194 4.82 9.95 10.01
CA TYR A 194 4.36 10.25 11.37
C TYR A 194 4.37 11.75 11.66
N ILE A 195 5.48 12.45 11.40
CA ILE A 195 5.63 13.89 11.65
C ILE A 195 4.60 14.71 10.87
N PHE A 196 4.35 14.36 9.60
CA PHE A 196 3.41 15.10 8.77
C PHE A 196 1.93 14.80 9.08
N GLY A 197 1.63 14.02 10.11
CA GLY A 197 0.25 13.67 10.48
C GLY A 197 -0.50 12.97 9.34
N LYS A 198 0.23 12.39 8.38
CA LYS A 198 -0.32 11.57 7.30
C LYS A 198 -0.56 10.13 7.75
N THR A 199 -0.43 9.85 9.04
CA THR A 199 -1.15 8.78 9.69
C THR A 199 -2.64 9.07 9.51
N ILE A 200 -3.23 8.51 8.45
CA ILE A 200 -4.62 8.73 8.05
C ILE A 200 -5.52 8.44 9.25
N THR A 201 -5.88 9.48 9.99
CA THR A 201 -6.92 9.45 11.00
C THR A 201 -8.21 9.62 10.21
N TRP A 202 -8.80 8.48 9.81
CA TRP A 202 -10.12 8.42 9.17
C TRP A 202 -11.22 9.11 10.00
N GLN A 203 -10.94 9.49 11.25
CA GLN A 203 -11.80 10.32 12.08
C GLN A 203 -12.07 11.73 11.53
N LYS A 204 -11.15 12.36 10.79
CA LYS A 204 -11.33 13.77 10.40
C LYS A 204 -12.27 13.97 9.20
N VAL A 205 -12.35 13.01 8.28
CA VAL A 205 -13.19 13.12 7.08
C VAL A 205 -14.67 12.86 7.38
N LEU A 206 -15.00 12.13 8.45
CA LEU A 206 -16.38 11.90 8.87
C LEU A 206 -16.95 13.07 9.70
N GLN A 207 -16.12 13.83 10.41
CA GLN A 207 -16.58 15.00 11.18
C GLN A 207 -16.90 16.22 10.32
N ASP A 208 -16.28 16.35 9.14
CA ASP A 208 -16.53 17.47 8.22
C ASP A 208 -17.68 17.21 7.23
N ALA A 209 -18.24 15.99 7.21
CA ALA A 209 -19.41 15.64 6.39
C ALA A 209 -20.76 15.90 7.09
N ASP A 210 -20.74 16.14 8.41
CA ASP A 210 -21.91 16.40 9.27
C ASP A 210 -22.03 17.90 9.68
N ARG A 211 -21.39 18.82 8.94
CA ARG A 211 -21.56 20.28 9.07
C ARG A 211 -21.93 20.89 7.73
#